data_AF-A0A1R0L2U2-F1
#
_entry.id   AF-A0A1R0L2U2-F1
#
_cell.length_a   1.000
_cell.length_b   1.000
_cell.length_c   1.000
_cell.angle_alpha   90.00
_cell.angle_beta   90.00
_cell.angle_gamma   90.00
#
_symmetry.space_group_name_H-M   'P 1'
#
loop_
_entity.id
_entity.type
_entity.pdbx_description
1 polymer ?
#
loop_
_entity_poly.entity_id
_entity_poly.type
_entity_poly.pdbx_seq_one_letter_code
_entity_poly.pdbx_strand_id
1 'polypeptide(L)'
;MSRRLGKLSAGVATTGIVMGAVAVLTAGTAAAATTYATGTVAYMCNFPGIGQQQLDVKAQFDGPTSIASGATATPTNISGSATINATINALLNAANYDGVRGKANMPITITNATPTSATVTNLNVPTQVNPYVPGPRTFNIVQDAGTGVPTFTAGAPGSATASLGTTINAPLDFHKKDGTWTAWNFNCTVKNTNPAQNRAFSPSITIT
;
A
#
# COMPACT_ATOMS: atom_id res chain seq x y z
N MET A 1 20.37 27.68 -79.82
CA MET A 1 20.16 26.43 -80.59
C MET A 1 19.83 25.33 -79.59
N SER A 2 18.55 25.04 -79.37
CA SER A 2 17.74 24.07 -80.14
C SER A 2 18.26 22.63 -80.05
N ARG A 3 17.72 21.93 -79.04
CA ARG A 3 17.13 20.57 -79.05
C ARG A 3 17.92 19.42 -79.69
N ARG A 4 18.00 18.31 -78.95
CA ARG A 4 17.32 17.05 -79.33
C ARG A 4 17.20 16.08 -78.14
N LEU A 5 15.98 15.59 -77.95
CA LEU A 5 15.57 14.56 -77.01
C LEU A 5 16.00 13.17 -77.49
N GLY A 6 16.17 12.24 -76.54
CA GLY A 6 16.31 10.81 -76.78
C GLY A 6 15.78 9.95 -75.63
N LYS A 7 14.46 9.70 -75.65
CA LYS A 7 13.71 8.44 -75.37
C LYS A 7 14.01 7.65 -74.06
N LEU A 8 13.08 7.60 -73.09
CA LEU A 8 11.87 6.74 -72.97
C LEU A 8 12.14 5.27 -72.64
N SER A 9 11.66 4.81 -71.47
CA SER A 9 10.94 3.54 -71.19
C SER A 9 10.65 3.50 -69.68
N ALA A 10 9.44 3.79 -69.18
CA ALA A 10 8.18 3.03 -69.22
C ALA A 10 8.14 1.83 -68.23
N GLY A 11 7.19 1.90 -67.30
CA GLY A 11 6.81 0.89 -66.30
C GLY A 11 5.87 1.53 -65.26
N VAL A 12 4.62 1.86 -65.63
CA VAL A 12 3.37 1.15 -65.26
C VAL A 12 3.23 1.01 -63.74
N ALA A 13 2.62 1.95 -63.02
CA ALA A 13 1.18 2.23 -62.86
C ALA A 13 0.39 1.12 -62.12
N THR A 14 0.08 1.37 -60.84
CA THR A 14 -1.17 0.93 -60.21
C THR A 14 -1.60 1.91 -59.12
N THR A 15 -2.81 2.41 -59.31
CA THR A 15 -3.66 3.25 -58.47
C THR A 15 -4.04 2.63 -57.13
N GLY A 16 -4.24 3.46 -56.08
CA GLY A 16 -4.89 2.98 -54.85
C GLY A 16 -5.01 4.00 -53.71
N ILE A 17 -5.97 4.93 -53.83
CA ILE A 17 -6.92 5.42 -52.81
C ILE A 17 -6.43 5.69 -51.37
N VAL A 18 -6.53 6.98 -51.00
CA VAL A 18 -6.68 7.62 -49.68
C VAL A 18 -7.50 6.80 -48.67
N MET A 19 -7.00 6.62 -47.44
CA MET A 19 -7.83 6.57 -46.21
C MET A 19 -6.93 6.79 -44.99
N GLY A 20 -7.33 7.73 -44.12
CA GLY A 20 -6.55 8.18 -42.97
C GLY A 20 -6.37 7.12 -41.89
N ALA A 21 -5.21 7.15 -41.26
CA ALA A 21 -5.05 6.64 -39.90
C ALA A 21 -4.71 7.86 -39.04
N VAL A 22 -5.75 8.52 -38.51
CA VAL A 22 -5.60 9.30 -37.29
C VAL A 22 -5.22 8.24 -36.25
N ALA A 23 -3.93 8.10 -35.98
CA ALA A 23 -3.46 7.38 -34.82
C ALA A 23 -3.97 8.15 -33.60
N VAL A 24 -5.18 7.81 -33.16
CA VAL A 24 -5.63 8.15 -31.82
C VAL A 24 -4.74 7.33 -30.90
N LEU A 25 -3.56 7.88 -30.62
CA LEU A 25 -2.81 7.52 -29.43
C LEU A 25 -3.77 7.82 -28.29
N THR A 26 -4.45 6.79 -27.80
CA THR A 26 -5.08 6.81 -26.49
C THR A 26 -3.94 6.96 -25.50
N ALA A 27 -3.47 8.20 -25.33
CA ALA A 27 -2.79 8.62 -24.14
C ALA A 27 -3.79 8.30 -23.03
N GLY A 28 -3.64 7.12 -22.42
CA GLY A 28 -4.40 6.76 -21.23
C GLY A 28 -4.17 7.90 -20.27
N THR A 29 -5.20 8.71 -20.05
CA THR A 29 -5.18 9.78 -19.06
C THR A 29 -4.70 9.12 -17.78
N ALA A 30 -3.49 9.48 -17.34
CA ALA A 30 -2.97 9.07 -16.06
C ALA A 30 -3.95 9.64 -15.02
N ALA A 31 -4.90 8.82 -14.58
CA ALA A 31 -5.82 9.19 -13.54
C ALA A 31 -4.96 9.56 -12.33
N ALA A 32 -5.15 10.77 -11.81
CA ALA A 32 -4.44 11.22 -10.63
C ALA A 32 -4.70 10.23 -9.49
N ALA A 33 -3.64 9.62 -8.98
CA ALA A 33 -3.73 8.73 -7.86
C ALA A 33 -4.24 9.51 -6.64
N THR A 34 -5.25 8.97 -5.96
CA THR A 34 -5.76 9.47 -4.69
C THR A 34 -5.11 8.70 -3.56
N THR A 35 -4.66 9.44 -2.55
CA THR A 35 -4.21 8.84 -1.30
C THR A 35 -5.42 8.53 -0.43
N TYR A 36 -5.52 7.26 -0.04
CA TYR A 36 -6.50 6.71 0.88
C TYR A 36 -5.80 6.47 2.20
N ALA A 37 -6.35 6.97 3.31
CA ALA A 37 -5.73 6.82 4.63
C ALA A 37 -6.75 6.44 5.70
N THR A 38 -6.30 5.72 6.72
CA THR A 38 -7.07 5.49 7.94
C THR A 38 -6.86 6.61 8.95
N GLY A 39 -7.80 6.72 9.89
CA GLY A 39 -7.49 7.33 11.19
C GLY A 39 -6.52 6.48 12.00
N THR A 40 -6.35 6.82 13.27
CA THR A 40 -5.65 5.94 14.22
C THR A 40 -6.55 4.75 14.56
N VAL A 41 -6.05 3.54 14.34
CA VAL A 41 -6.69 2.29 14.77
C VAL A 41 -5.85 1.66 15.86
N ALA A 42 -6.43 1.55 17.07
CA ALA A 42 -5.76 0.90 18.18
C ALA A 42 -5.87 -0.63 18.06
N TYR A 43 -4.71 -1.29 18.05
CA TYR A 43 -4.58 -2.74 18.17
C TYR A 43 -4.01 -3.10 19.54
N MET A 44 -4.30 -4.29 20.02
CA MET A 44 -3.70 -4.89 21.20
C MET A 44 -2.75 -6.01 20.76
N CYS A 45 -1.47 -5.83 20.99
CA CYS A 45 -0.41 -6.78 20.64
C CYS A 45 0.13 -7.45 21.90
N ASN A 46 0.45 -8.74 21.84
CA ASN A 46 1.15 -9.42 22.93
C ASN A 46 2.67 -9.18 22.82
N PHE A 47 3.23 -8.42 23.76
CA PHE A 47 4.67 -8.18 23.85
C PHE A 47 5.31 -9.25 24.75
N PRO A 48 6.31 -10.00 24.27
CA PRO A 48 7.02 -10.98 25.08
C PRO A 48 7.57 -10.36 26.37
N GLY A 49 7.21 -10.93 27.53
CA GLY A 49 7.66 -10.46 28.85
C GLY A 49 6.94 -9.22 29.41
N ILE A 50 6.11 -8.53 28.62
CA ILE A 50 5.31 -7.36 29.06
C ILE A 50 3.80 -7.69 29.10
N GLY A 51 3.35 -8.57 28.21
CA GLY A 51 1.94 -8.93 28.04
C GLY A 51 1.23 -8.08 26.98
N GLN A 52 -0.11 -8.05 27.04
CA GLN A 52 -0.94 -7.39 26.04
C GLN A 52 -0.87 -5.86 26.18
N GLN A 53 -0.47 -5.17 25.12
CA GLN A 53 -0.27 -3.73 25.10
C GLN A 53 -0.87 -3.10 23.83
N GLN A 54 -1.23 -1.82 23.92
CA GLN A 54 -1.79 -1.08 22.81
C GLN A 54 -0.70 -0.64 21.81
N LEU A 55 -0.99 -0.82 20.52
CA LEU A 55 -0.24 -0.31 19.38
C LEU A 55 -1.20 0.51 18.50
N ASP A 56 -0.88 1.76 18.29
CA ASP A 56 -1.69 2.67 17.46
C ASP A 56 -1.19 2.62 16.03
N VAL A 57 -2.04 2.17 15.11
CA VAL A 57 -1.69 1.97 13.70
C VAL A 57 -2.38 3.01 12.82
N LYS A 58 -1.63 3.58 11.88
CA LYS A 58 -2.16 4.33 10.73
C LYS A 58 -1.64 3.69 9.46
N ALA A 59 -2.47 3.62 8.44
CA ALA A 59 -2.09 3.10 7.13
C ALA A 59 -2.60 4.03 6.02
N GLN A 60 -1.88 4.03 4.90
CA GLN A 60 -2.27 4.71 3.68
C GLN A 60 -1.86 3.90 2.44
N PHE A 61 -2.50 4.19 1.33
CA PHE A 61 -2.12 3.72 0.00
C PHE A 61 -2.60 4.72 -1.06
N ASP A 62 -2.02 4.65 -2.24
CA ASP A 62 -2.45 5.39 -3.42
C ASP A 62 -3.20 4.46 -4.38
N GLY A 63 -4.34 4.93 -4.89
CA GLY A 63 -5.19 4.21 -5.83
C GLY A 63 -5.98 5.14 -6.74
N PRO A 64 -6.68 4.62 -7.75
CA PRO A 64 -7.52 5.44 -8.62
C PRO A 64 -8.72 6.01 -7.86
N THR A 65 -9.09 7.27 -8.15
CA THR A 65 -10.32 7.92 -7.65
C THR A 65 -11.59 7.13 -7.99
N SER A 66 -11.63 6.59 -9.21
CA SER A 66 -12.73 5.82 -9.78
C SER A 66 -12.21 4.62 -10.56
N ILE A 67 -12.94 3.50 -10.49
CA ILE A 67 -12.63 2.27 -11.21
C ILE A 67 -13.88 1.83 -11.97
N ALA A 68 -13.75 1.45 -13.25
CA ALA A 68 -14.88 0.90 -13.98
C ALA A 68 -15.32 -0.45 -13.39
N SER A 69 -16.62 -0.72 -13.38
CA SER A 69 -17.18 -2.02 -12.97
C SER A 69 -16.47 -3.16 -13.73
N GLY A 70 -15.99 -4.16 -12.99
CA GLY A 70 -15.24 -5.29 -13.55
C GLY A 70 -13.76 -5.02 -13.87
N ALA A 71 -13.29 -3.78 -13.75
CA ALA A 71 -11.87 -3.46 -13.92
C ALA A 71 -11.06 -3.78 -12.65
N THR A 72 -9.78 -4.06 -12.84
CA THR A 72 -8.85 -4.37 -11.75
C THR A 72 -8.04 -3.15 -11.33
N ALA A 73 -7.74 -3.03 -10.04
CA ALA A 73 -6.78 -2.07 -9.51
C ALA A 73 -5.85 -2.72 -8.49
N THR A 74 -4.59 -2.30 -8.53
CA THR A 74 -3.56 -2.67 -7.55
C THR A 74 -3.11 -1.40 -6.84
N PRO A 75 -3.27 -1.30 -5.50
CA PRO A 75 -2.78 -0.16 -4.74
C PRO A 75 -1.26 0.02 -4.87
N THR A 76 -0.81 1.25 -4.67
CA THR A 76 0.62 1.60 -4.68
C THR A 76 0.95 2.50 -3.48
N ASN A 77 2.22 2.81 -3.27
CA ASN A 77 2.68 3.70 -2.20
C ASN A 77 2.11 3.34 -0.81
N ILE A 78 2.00 2.03 -0.53
CA ILE A 78 1.46 1.55 0.74
C ILE A 78 2.44 1.92 1.83
N SER A 79 1.97 2.62 2.84
CA SER A 79 2.79 3.00 3.98
C SER A 79 1.95 3.13 5.23
N GLY A 80 2.60 3.24 6.36
CA GLY A 80 1.93 3.37 7.62
C GLY A 80 2.89 3.68 8.75
N SER A 81 2.30 3.82 9.93
CA SER A 81 3.03 4.03 11.16
C SER A 81 2.42 3.22 12.28
N ALA A 82 3.28 2.66 13.12
CA ALA A 82 2.89 1.99 14.34
C ALA A 82 3.49 2.73 15.54
N THR A 83 2.64 3.22 16.43
CA THR A 83 3.04 4.01 17.60
C THR A 83 2.81 3.23 18.88
N ILE A 84 3.87 3.02 19.65
CA ILE A 84 3.79 2.52 21.02
C ILE A 84 3.66 3.69 21.99
N ASN A 85 2.94 3.47 23.09
CA ASN A 85 2.80 4.47 24.13
C ASN A 85 4.12 4.67 24.93
N ALA A 86 4.15 5.71 25.76
CA ALA A 86 5.33 6.05 26.57
C ALA A 86 5.74 4.94 27.55
N THR A 87 4.77 4.22 28.12
CA THR A 87 5.01 3.12 29.06
C THR A 87 5.76 1.97 28.39
N ILE A 88 5.33 1.54 27.21
CA ILE A 88 5.99 0.47 26.45
C ILE A 88 7.39 0.93 26.03
N ASN A 89 7.53 2.18 25.56
CA ASN A 89 8.84 2.71 25.17
C ASN A 89 9.82 2.72 26.36
N ALA A 90 9.36 3.11 27.55
CA ALA A 90 10.17 3.06 28.76
C ALA A 90 10.55 1.62 29.16
N LEU A 91 9.61 0.66 29.06
CA LEU A 91 9.86 -0.76 29.34
C LEU A 91 10.87 -1.38 28.37
N LEU A 92 10.73 -1.11 27.07
CA LEU A 92 11.69 -1.56 26.06
C LEU A 92 13.08 -1.00 26.33
N ASN A 93 13.18 0.30 26.66
CA ASN A 93 14.44 0.92 27.01
C ASN A 93 15.07 0.32 28.28
N ALA A 94 14.27 0.02 29.30
CA ALA A 94 14.72 -0.65 30.53
C ALA A 94 15.19 -2.09 30.26
N ALA A 95 14.59 -2.78 29.29
CA ALA A 95 15.01 -4.08 28.78
C ALA A 95 16.14 -4.00 27.73
N ASN A 96 16.80 -2.83 27.60
CA ASN A 96 17.91 -2.56 26.69
C ASN A 96 17.58 -2.63 25.20
N TYR A 97 16.33 -2.49 24.79
CA TYR A 97 15.94 -2.36 23.38
C TYR A 97 15.88 -0.90 22.94
N ASP A 98 16.40 -0.61 21.76
CA ASP A 98 16.49 0.74 21.18
C ASP A 98 16.17 0.79 19.68
N GLY A 99 15.83 -0.33 19.04
CA GLY A 99 15.44 -0.31 17.64
C GLY A 99 14.58 -1.48 17.20
N VAL A 100 14.08 -1.36 15.98
CA VAL A 100 13.26 -2.39 15.32
C VAL A 100 13.56 -2.46 13.84
N ARG A 101 13.34 -3.64 13.25
CA ARG A 101 13.23 -3.88 11.81
C ARG A 101 12.33 -5.08 11.56
N GLY A 102 12.06 -5.40 10.31
CA GLY A 102 11.44 -6.66 9.94
C GLY A 102 10.34 -6.47 8.91
N LYS A 103 9.29 -7.28 9.01
CA LYS A 103 8.17 -7.26 8.07
C LYS A 103 6.83 -7.22 8.79
N ALA A 104 5.83 -6.66 8.14
CA ALA A 104 4.44 -6.67 8.60
C ALA A 104 3.51 -7.23 7.53
N ASN A 105 2.51 -7.98 7.98
CA ASN A 105 1.44 -8.50 7.16
C ASN A 105 0.14 -7.83 7.60
N MET A 106 -0.51 -7.15 6.65
CA MET A 106 -1.69 -6.33 6.90
C MET A 106 -2.90 -6.90 6.15
N PRO A 107 -3.78 -7.65 6.84
CA PRO A 107 -5.06 -8.03 6.28
C PRO A 107 -5.92 -6.80 5.99
N ILE A 108 -6.63 -6.84 4.87
CA ILE A 108 -7.57 -5.81 4.46
C ILE A 108 -8.87 -6.46 4.00
N THR A 109 -9.97 -5.75 4.19
CA THR A 109 -11.28 -6.10 3.63
C THR A 109 -11.75 -4.97 2.73
N ILE A 110 -12.41 -5.29 1.64
CA ILE A 110 -12.96 -4.30 0.72
C ILE A 110 -14.41 -4.64 0.39
N THR A 111 -15.29 -3.63 0.45
CA THR A 111 -16.68 -3.78 0.02
C THR A 111 -16.78 -3.66 -1.49
N ASN A 112 -17.76 -4.33 -2.11
CA ASN A 112 -18.06 -4.21 -3.54
C ASN A 112 -16.83 -4.45 -4.46
N ALA A 113 -15.97 -5.39 -4.08
CA ALA A 113 -14.84 -5.83 -4.89
C ALA A 113 -14.49 -7.31 -4.60
N THR A 114 -13.80 -7.96 -5.54
CA THR A 114 -13.32 -9.34 -5.40
C THR A 114 -11.78 -9.41 -5.51
N PRO A 115 -11.10 -10.14 -4.60
CA PRO A 115 -11.66 -10.79 -3.41
C PRO A 115 -12.14 -9.77 -2.35
N THR A 116 -13.09 -10.15 -1.50
CA THR A 116 -13.62 -9.27 -0.43
C THR A 116 -12.63 -9.08 0.72
N SER A 117 -11.60 -9.93 0.79
CA SER A 117 -10.49 -9.81 1.71
C SER A 117 -9.18 -10.29 1.07
N ALA A 118 -8.08 -9.68 1.48
CA ALA A 118 -6.73 -10.08 1.09
C ALA A 118 -5.74 -9.66 2.17
N THR A 119 -4.47 -10.02 2.02
CA THR A 119 -3.40 -9.57 2.91
C THR A 119 -2.32 -8.90 2.09
N VAL A 120 -1.95 -7.66 2.47
CA VAL A 120 -0.70 -7.06 2.02
C VAL A 120 0.42 -7.72 2.80
N THR A 121 1.32 -8.42 2.13
CA THR A 121 2.37 -9.22 2.78
C THR A 121 3.72 -8.54 2.67
N ASN A 122 4.62 -8.83 3.61
CA ASN A 122 6.00 -8.38 3.57
C ASN A 122 6.19 -6.85 3.48
N LEU A 123 5.28 -6.06 4.07
CA LEU A 123 5.50 -4.63 4.23
C LEU A 123 6.78 -4.39 5.03
N ASN A 124 7.63 -3.49 4.56
CA ASN A 124 8.93 -3.28 5.16
C ASN A 124 8.80 -2.44 6.42
N VAL A 125 9.36 -2.94 7.52
CA VAL A 125 9.71 -2.13 8.68
C VAL A 125 11.21 -1.86 8.59
N PRO A 126 11.63 -0.71 8.04
CA PRO A 126 13.04 -0.41 7.88
C PRO A 126 13.72 -0.36 9.25
N THR A 127 15.03 -0.61 9.24
CA THR A 127 15.87 -0.49 10.44
C THR A 127 15.73 0.91 11.03
N GLN A 128 15.19 0.98 12.24
CA GLN A 128 14.94 2.20 12.99
C GLN A 128 15.55 2.04 14.38
N VAL A 129 16.85 2.32 14.49
CA VAL A 129 17.60 2.33 15.74
C VAL A 129 17.79 3.78 16.17
N ASN A 130 17.25 4.14 17.32
CA ASN A 130 17.28 5.51 17.82
C ASN A 130 17.52 5.47 19.32
N PRO A 131 18.29 6.42 19.87
CA PRO A 131 18.44 6.54 21.31
C PRO A 131 17.07 6.75 21.96
N TYR A 132 16.92 6.26 23.19
CA TYR A 132 15.68 6.43 23.93
C TYR A 132 15.38 7.91 24.18
N VAL A 133 14.17 8.31 23.79
CA VAL A 133 13.57 9.59 24.15
C VAL A 133 12.29 9.29 24.93
N PRO A 134 12.09 9.87 26.14
CA PRO A 134 10.86 9.69 26.88
C PRO A 134 9.63 10.13 26.09
N GLY A 135 8.57 9.31 26.14
CA GLY A 135 7.32 9.56 25.41
C GLY A 135 6.96 8.44 24.43
N PRO A 136 5.87 8.59 23.66
CA PRO A 136 5.49 7.65 22.62
C PRO A 136 6.58 7.51 21.56
N ARG A 137 6.67 6.33 20.96
CA ARG A 137 7.62 6.06 19.87
C ARG A 137 6.88 5.54 18.65
N THR A 138 7.17 6.13 17.49
CA THR A 138 6.55 5.76 16.21
C THR A 138 7.56 5.04 15.33
N PHE A 139 7.10 3.98 14.70
CA PHE A 139 7.86 3.19 13.72
C PHE A 139 7.19 3.32 12.36
N ASN A 140 7.99 3.63 11.35
CA ASN A 140 7.53 3.72 9.98
C ASN A 140 7.44 2.33 9.35
N ILE A 141 6.45 2.16 8.48
CA ILE A 141 6.21 0.96 7.68
C ILE A 141 6.05 1.44 6.24
N VAL A 142 6.77 0.83 5.31
CA VAL A 142 6.80 1.27 3.90
C VAL A 142 6.70 0.08 2.94
N GLN A 143 6.09 0.32 1.79
CA GLN A 143 6.17 -0.58 0.66
C GLN A 143 7.61 -0.58 0.10
N ASP A 144 8.09 -1.77 -0.21
CA ASP A 144 9.34 -2.00 -0.95
C ASP A 144 9.10 -2.97 -2.11
N ALA A 145 10.14 -3.31 -2.86
CA ALA A 145 10.06 -4.23 -3.98
C ALA A 145 9.65 -5.67 -3.58
N GLY A 146 9.79 -6.04 -2.29
CA GLY A 146 9.41 -7.36 -1.76
C GLY A 146 7.99 -7.41 -1.20
N THR A 147 7.27 -6.29 -1.18
CA THR A 147 5.91 -6.21 -0.65
C THR A 147 4.92 -6.87 -1.60
N GLY A 148 4.16 -7.85 -1.10
CA GLY A 148 3.07 -8.48 -1.83
C GLY A 148 1.81 -7.63 -1.75
N VAL A 149 1.41 -7.01 -2.86
CA VAL A 149 0.22 -6.16 -2.92
C VAL A 149 -0.91 -6.89 -3.67
N PRO A 150 -2.08 -7.09 -3.06
CA PRO A 150 -3.21 -7.73 -3.72
C PRO A 150 -3.83 -6.82 -4.80
N THR A 151 -4.28 -7.45 -5.88
CA THR A 151 -5.12 -6.83 -6.91
C THR A 151 -6.59 -7.12 -6.61
N PHE A 152 -7.44 -6.12 -6.80
CA PHE A 152 -8.87 -6.24 -6.62
C PHE A 152 -9.61 -5.95 -7.92
N THR A 153 -10.72 -6.65 -8.14
CA THR A 153 -11.66 -6.39 -9.24
C THR A 153 -12.86 -5.63 -8.69
N ALA A 154 -13.18 -4.48 -9.27
CA ALA A 154 -14.33 -3.68 -8.87
C ALA A 154 -15.65 -4.40 -9.18
N GLY A 155 -16.59 -4.33 -8.24
CA GLY A 155 -17.94 -4.88 -8.38
C GLY A 155 -18.86 -3.99 -9.22
N ALA A 156 -20.13 -3.94 -8.84
CA ALA A 156 -21.14 -3.15 -9.56
C ALA A 156 -20.96 -1.63 -9.34
N PRO A 157 -21.49 -0.78 -10.23
CA PRO A 157 -21.45 0.68 -10.05
C PRO A 157 -21.97 1.12 -8.68
N GLY A 158 -21.26 2.05 -8.03
CA GLY A 158 -21.50 2.46 -6.65
C GLY A 158 -20.21 2.90 -5.93
N SER A 159 -20.02 2.46 -4.69
CA SER A 159 -18.81 2.74 -3.92
C SER A 159 -18.17 1.46 -3.37
N ALA A 160 -16.85 1.49 -3.23
CA ALA A 160 -16.05 0.49 -2.54
C ALA A 160 -15.24 1.15 -1.41
N THR A 161 -15.21 0.49 -0.26
CA THR A 161 -14.50 0.96 0.93
C THR A 161 -13.54 -0.11 1.38
N ALA A 162 -12.24 0.19 1.36
CA ALA A 162 -11.23 -0.64 1.99
C ALA A 162 -11.23 -0.39 3.50
N SER A 163 -10.89 -1.40 4.29
CA SER A 163 -10.73 -1.30 5.75
C SER A 163 -9.60 -2.21 6.20
N LEU A 164 -8.89 -1.80 7.25
CA LEU A 164 -7.93 -2.67 7.92
C LEU A 164 -8.64 -3.89 8.53
N GLY A 165 -7.98 -5.04 8.48
CA GLY A 165 -8.44 -6.27 9.10
C GLY A 165 -8.44 -6.19 10.63
N THR A 166 -9.04 -7.19 11.26
CA THR A 166 -9.12 -7.28 12.73
C THR A 166 -7.87 -7.83 13.38
N THR A 167 -6.99 -8.46 12.60
CA THR A 167 -5.73 -9.04 13.07
C THR A 167 -4.58 -8.52 12.23
N ILE A 168 -3.41 -8.35 12.86
CA ILE A 168 -2.16 -7.99 12.20
C ILE A 168 -1.11 -8.98 12.69
N ASN A 169 -0.28 -9.47 11.78
CA ASN A 169 0.88 -10.26 12.10
C ASN A 169 2.15 -9.50 11.71
N ALA A 170 3.12 -9.42 12.61
CA ALA A 170 4.38 -8.71 12.37
C ALA A 170 5.57 -9.50 12.95
N PRO A 171 6.30 -10.26 12.11
CA PRO A 171 7.62 -10.76 12.46
C PRO A 171 8.64 -9.61 12.44
N LEU A 172 9.09 -9.21 13.63
CA LEU A 172 9.99 -8.09 13.84
C LEU A 172 11.24 -8.52 14.60
N ASP A 173 12.38 -7.96 14.25
CA ASP A 173 13.59 -8.05 15.06
C ASP A 173 13.74 -6.78 15.90
N PHE A 174 14.01 -6.94 17.19
CA PHE A 174 14.33 -5.83 18.10
C PHE A 174 15.83 -5.73 18.28
N HIS A 175 16.34 -4.52 18.10
CA HIS A 175 17.73 -4.19 18.36
C HIS A 175 17.92 -3.95 19.85
N LYS A 176 18.93 -4.59 20.42
CA LYS A 176 19.44 -4.31 21.75
C LYS A 176 20.59 -3.31 21.66
N LYS A 177 20.77 -2.53 22.72
CA LYS A 177 21.88 -1.56 22.86
C LYS A 177 23.27 -2.20 22.78
N ASP A 178 23.37 -3.52 22.96
CA ASP A 178 24.61 -4.29 22.79
C ASP A 178 24.92 -4.63 21.31
N GLY A 179 24.07 -4.21 20.37
CA GLY A 179 24.23 -4.44 18.93
C GLY A 179 23.53 -5.70 18.41
N THR A 180 22.94 -6.52 19.28
CA THR A 180 22.30 -7.77 18.88
C THR A 180 20.84 -7.58 18.47
N TRP A 181 20.33 -8.50 17.64
CA TRP A 181 18.94 -8.52 17.19
C TRP A 181 18.21 -9.72 17.77
N THR A 182 17.00 -9.51 18.28
CA THR A 182 16.13 -10.57 18.82
C THR A 182 14.83 -10.63 18.02
N ALA A 183 14.55 -11.78 17.42
CA ALA A 183 13.34 -11.99 16.62
C ALA A 183 12.12 -12.21 17.52
N TRP A 184 11.07 -11.43 17.29
CA TRP A 184 9.76 -11.52 17.94
C TRP A 184 8.66 -11.61 16.88
N ASN A 185 7.61 -12.37 17.19
CA ASN A 185 6.43 -12.45 16.34
C ASN A 185 5.24 -11.82 17.07
N PHE A 186 4.73 -10.72 16.54
CA PHE A 186 3.54 -10.09 17.09
C PHE A 186 2.29 -10.59 16.38
N ASN A 187 1.31 -10.94 17.20
CA ASN A 187 -0.06 -11.12 16.77
C ASN A 187 -0.89 -10.08 17.50
N CYS A 188 -1.42 -9.13 16.74
CA CYS A 188 -2.20 -8.03 17.25
C CYS A 188 -3.65 -8.21 16.85
N THR A 189 -4.58 -7.90 17.75
CA THR A 189 -6.02 -7.88 17.48
C THR A 189 -6.54 -6.46 17.64
N VAL A 190 -7.53 -6.05 16.85
CA VAL A 190 -8.13 -4.72 17.02
C VAL A 190 -8.65 -4.58 18.46
N LYS A 191 -8.37 -3.45 19.10
CA LYS A 191 -8.92 -3.16 20.43
C LYS A 191 -10.42 -2.96 20.31
N ASN A 192 -11.20 -3.71 21.07
CA ASN A 192 -12.64 -3.48 21.14
C ASN A 192 -12.92 -2.16 21.87
N THR A 193 -13.69 -1.29 21.24
CA THR A 193 -14.16 -0.01 21.81
C THR A 193 -15.67 0.10 21.64
N ASN A 194 -16.31 0.95 22.43
CA ASN A 194 -17.72 1.30 22.27
C ASN A 194 -17.85 2.83 22.19
N PRO A 195 -18.21 3.42 21.02
CA PRO A 195 -18.51 2.75 19.75
C PRO A 195 -17.29 2.07 19.13
N ALA A 196 -17.52 1.15 18.18
CA ALA A 196 -16.45 0.46 17.47
C ALA A 196 -15.54 1.43 16.70
N GLN A 197 -14.24 1.17 16.71
CA GLN A 197 -13.26 2.01 15.99
C GLN A 197 -13.50 1.97 14.48
N ASN A 198 -13.38 3.13 13.83
CA ASN A 198 -13.40 3.20 12.38
C ASN A 198 -12.06 2.73 11.80
N ARG A 199 -12.09 1.61 11.07
CA ARG A 199 -10.92 1.04 10.37
C ARG A 199 -10.90 1.33 8.87
N ALA A 200 -11.91 2.05 8.37
CA ALA A 200 -12.04 2.33 6.96
C ALA A 200 -10.97 3.32 6.50
N PHE A 201 -10.47 3.08 5.30
CA PHE A 201 -9.75 4.08 4.55
C PHE A 201 -10.74 5.11 4.01
N SER A 202 -10.32 6.37 3.99
CA SER A 202 -11.08 7.49 3.44
C SER A 202 -10.23 8.22 2.38
N PRO A 203 -10.83 8.69 1.28
CA PRO A 203 -12.24 8.58 0.90
C PRO A 203 -12.65 7.15 0.47
N SER A 204 -13.92 6.93 0.12
CA SER A 204 -14.33 5.69 -0.58
C SER A 204 -13.94 5.76 -2.06
N ILE A 205 -13.69 4.60 -2.69
CA ILE A 205 -13.42 4.49 -4.12
C ILE A 205 -14.76 4.49 -4.88
N THR A 206 -14.86 5.27 -5.95
CA THR A 206 -16.06 5.27 -6.81
C THR A 206 -15.98 4.12 -7.83
N ILE A 207 -17.06 3.39 -8.03
CA ILE A 207 -17.18 2.39 -9.10
C ILE A 207 -18.16 2.92 -10.15
N THR A 208 -17.69 3.04 -11.39
CA THR A 208 -18.45 3.60 -12.52
C THR A 208 -18.94 2.53 -13.47
#